data_AF-A0A172QQ70-F1
#
_entry.id   AF-A0A172QQ70-F1
#
_cell.length_a   1.000
_cell.length_b   1.000
_cell.length_c   1.000
_cell.angle_alpha   90.00
_cell.angle_beta   90.00
_cell.angle_gamma   90.00
#
_symmetry.space_group_name_H-M   'P 1'
#
loop_
_entity.id
_entity.type
_entity.pdbx_description
1 polymer ?
#
loop_
_entity_poly.entity_id
_entity_poly.type
_entity_poly.pdbx_seq_one_letter_code
_entity_poly.pdbx_strand_id
1 'polypeptide(L)'
;MPLNATALETIKQPIKDGFLILINFVLDCYGLIMQIFGVPWTDTFQALGTVGAVAVALGIAVVDFFQNTRERRALEAEAKNKTAGLVSAWVETTYEPAPSGKRYDKISHLFISNESDEPVFDVSVDVALENPFRQVGPLSVPVPIPTLPPRRERKFDISSGLLAHDSGDDGKNIHLNEPQARISFTDPRGIRWHRNYSGVLSQDSGKLVDTSQAFSKEMPEQIGVSSFINPMSVTLLLLSVAGSTSPDIGTFKKLLDPNATGWNNVSDERLRELAVSLRGYSVPAHVWYRTPRVAYVRLIDPSTLPEKMSEDDGVPIKVELLTFVFRKSTGWLLFSFGYTPPEWIEFDPDETTSRFRSYLDAGATKKQPNRKRWR
;
A
#
# COMPACT_ATOMS: atom_id res chain seq x y z
N MET A 1 10.76 23.58 0.06
CA MET A 1 12.02 24.08 -0.52
C MET A 1 11.84 25.54 -0.90
N PRO A 2 12.63 26.49 -0.37
CA PRO A 2 12.52 27.88 -0.79
C PRO A 2 12.99 28.00 -2.24
N LEU A 3 12.21 28.69 -3.08
CA LEU A 3 12.62 29.08 -4.43
C LEU A 3 13.97 29.81 -4.33
N ASN A 4 15.00 29.22 -4.91
CA ASN A 4 16.34 29.78 -4.99
C ASN A 4 16.29 31.21 -5.56
N ALA A 5 17.02 32.13 -4.94
CA ALA A 5 17.09 33.54 -5.34
C ALA A 5 17.43 33.73 -6.83
N THR A 6 18.16 32.77 -7.42
CA THR A 6 18.48 32.70 -8.85
C THR A 6 17.26 32.52 -9.77
N ALA A 7 16.22 31.78 -9.36
CA ALA A 7 15.00 31.64 -10.16
C ALA A 7 14.18 32.95 -10.18
N LEU A 8 14.23 33.71 -9.08
CA LEU A 8 13.58 35.02 -8.97
C LEU A 8 14.31 36.08 -9.82
N GLU A 9 15.64 36.02 -9.92
CA GLU A 9 16.42 36.87 -10.82
C GLU A 9 16.20 36.52 -12.29
N THR A 10 16.09 35.23 -12.62
CA THR A 10 15.84 34.76 -14.00
C THR A 10 14.49 35.23 -14.55
N ILE A 11 13.48 35.41 -13.69
CA ILE A 11 12.17 35.97 -14.08
C ILE A 11 12.18 37.52 -14.12
N LYS A 12 13.00 38.16 -13.28
CA LYS A 12 13.14 39.63 -13.27
C LYS A 12 13.90 40.16 -14.48
N GLN A 13 14.86 39.39 -15.01
CA GLN A 13 15.66 39.77 -16.18
C GLN A 13 14.81 40.10 -17.43
N PRO A 14 13.92 39.21 -17.93
CA PRO A 14 13.13 39.49 -19.12
C PRO A 14 12.10 40.62 -18.91
N ILE A 15 11.63 40.85 -17.68
CA ILE A 15 10.76 41.98 -17.35
C ILE A 15 11.56 43.30 -17.40
N LYS A 16 12.79 43.29 -16.89
CA LYS A 16 13.71 44.44 -16.94
C LYS A 16 14.13 44.75 -18.38
N ASP A 17 14.38 43.72 -19.17
CA ASP A 17 14.73 43.85 -20.59
C ASP A 17 13.53 44.35 -21.41
N GLY A 18 12.32 43.84 -21.16
CA GLY A 18 11.09 44.35 -21.77
C GLY A 18 10.80 45.82 -21.41
N PHE A 19 11.07 46.21 -20.16
CA PHE A 19 10.94 47.59 -19.71
C PHE A 19 11.99 48.52 -20.34
N LEU A 20 13.24 48.04 -20.50
CA LEU A 20 14.30 48.76 -21.21
C LEU A 20 14.01 48.92 -22.70
N ILE A 21 13.44 47.90 -23.36
CA ILE A 21 13.00 47.97 -24.75
C ILE A 21 11.87 49.01 -24.90
N LEU A 22 10.92 49.05 -23.97
CA LEU A 22 9.85 50.05 -23.98
C LEU A 22 10.40 51.47 -23.78
N ILE A 23 11.34 51.67 -22.85
CA ILE A 23 12.00 52.96 -22.63
C ILE A 23 12.75 53.40 -23.89
N ASN A 24 13.53 52.49 -24.50
CA ASN A 24 14.28 52.80 -25.72
C ASN A 24 13.33 53.12 -26.89
N PHE A 25 12.22 52.40 -27.02
CA PHE A 25 11.20 52.69 -28.03
C PHE A 25 10.56 54.08 -27.83
N VAL A 26 10.30 54.47 -26.58
CA VAL A 26 9.79 55.81 -26.23
C VAL A 26 10.83 56.90 -26.54
N LEU A 27 12.11 56.65 -26.28
CA LEU A 27 13.20 57.57 -26.60
C LEU A 27 13.43 57.69 -28.12
N ASP A 28 13.30 56.60 -28.87
CA ASP A 28 13.41 56.60 -30.33
C ASP A 28 12.21 57.32 -30.96
N CYS A 29 11.00 57.12 -30.43
CA CYS A 29 9.82 57.88 -30.83
C CYS A 29 9.97 59.37 -30.50
N TYR A 30 10.60 59.72 -29.37
CA TYR A 30 10.92 61.11 -29.00
C TYR A 30 11.92 61.75 -29.99
N GLY A 31 12.97 61.02 -30.38
CA GLY A 31 13.92 61.47 -31.39
C GLY A 31 13.26 61.71 -32.75
N LEU A 32 12.37 60.81 -33.16
CA LEU A 32 11.66 60.86 -34.43
C LEU A 32 10.60 61.98 -34.48
N ILE A 33 9.90 62.24 -33.38
CA ILE A 33 8.94 63.36 -33.26
C ILE A 33 9.66 64.71 -33.31
N MET A 34 10.80 64.86 -32.61
CA MET A 34 11.63 66.08 -32.63
C MET A 34 12.22 66.37 -34.02
N GLN A 35 12.47 65.33 -34.81
CA GLN A 35 13.07 65.45 -36.14
C GLN A 35 12.03 65.80 -37.22
N ILE A 36 10.78 65.35 -37.08
CA ILE A 36 9.73 65.54 -38.09
C ILE A 36 8.94 66.83 -37.85
N PHE A 37 8.70 67.22 -36.61
CA PHE A 37 7.85 68.37 -36.31
C PHE A 37 8.46 69.22 -35.21
N GLY A 38 8.96 70.42 -35.55
CA GLY A 38 9.37 71.43 -34.56
C GLY A 38 8.17 72.00 -33.78
N VAL A 39 7.50 71.17 -32.97
CA VAL A 39 6.22 71.47 -32.30
C VAL A 39 6.43 72.10 -30.92
N PRO A 40 5.59 73.07 -30.52
CA PRO A 40 5.59 73.64 -29.17
C PRO A 40 5.30 72.60 -28.08
N TRP A 41 6.02 72.74 -26.96
CA TRP A 41 6.11 71.82 -25.82
C TRP A 41 4.79 71.32 -25.20
N THR A 42 3.67 72.01 -25.41
CA THR A 42 2.39 71.74 -24.74
C THR A 42 1.68 70.48 -25.25
N ASP A 43 1.77 70.19 -26.55
CA ASP A 43 1.13 69.01 -27.15
C ASP A 43 1.93 67.72 -26.86
N THR A 44 3.24 67.88 -26.67
CA THR A 44 4.17 66.79 -26.30
C THR A 44 3.91 66.28 -24.87
N PHE A 45 3.51 67.15 -23.94
CA PHE A 45 3.20 66.74 -22.55
C PHE A 45 1.89 65.94 -22.44
N GLN A 46 0.87 66.22 -23.27
CA GLN A 46 -0.35 65.43 -23.28
C GLN A 46 -0.12 64.01 -23.80
N ALA A 47 0.70 63.86 -24.85
CA ALA A 47 1.10 62.55 -25.38
C ALA A 47 1.94 61.75 -24.37
N LEU A 48 2.86 62.41 -23.64
CA LEU A 48 3.63 61.81 -22.55
C LEU A 48 2.76 61.36 -21.37
N GLY A 49 1.72 62.12 -21.03
CA GLY A 49 0.75 61.76 -20.00
C GLY A 49 -0.02 60.48 -20.32
N THR A 50 -0.44 60.30 -21.57
CA THR A 50 -1.12 59.07 -22.02
C THR A 50 -0.20 57.85 -22.06
N VAL A 51 1.05 58.00 -22.49
CA VAL A 51 2.02 56.88 -22.51
C VAL A 51 2.40 56.46 -21.09
N GLY A 52 2.60 57.42 -20.17
CA GLY A 52 2.84 57.14 -18.75
C GLY A 52 1.67 56.43 -18.08
N ALA A 53 0.43 56.86 -18.36
CA ALA A 53 -0.77 56.22 -17.83
C ALA A 53 -0.94 54.78 -18.33
N VAL A 54 -0.65 54.52 -19.61
CA VAL A 54 -0.70 53.16 -20.20
C VAL A 54 0.38 52.26 -19.60
N ALA A 55 1.59 52.77 -19.36
CA ALA A 55 2.66 52.00 -18.72
C ALA A 55 2.33 51.64 -17.26
N VAL A 56 1.74 52.56 -16.50
CA VAL A 56 1.27 52.30 -15.13
C VAL A 56 0.13 51.28 -15.13
N ALA A 57 -0.84 51.41 -16.04
CA ALA A 57 -1.95 50.47 -16.16
C ALA A 57 -1.48 49.05 -16.55
N LEU A 58 -0.52 48.93 -17.47
CA LEU A 58 0.12 47.65 -17.82
C LEU A 58 0.90 47.07 -16.63
N GLY A 59 1.64 47.92 -15.89
CA GLY A 59 2.35 47.50 -14.69
C GLY A 59 1.42 46.94 -13.61
N ILE A 60 0.31 47.62 -13.34
CA ILE A 60 -0.72 47.17 -12.40
C ILE A 60 -1.37 45.87 -12.90
N ALA A 61 -1.75 45.78 -14.17
CA ALA A 61 -2.37 44.58 -14.74
C ALA A 61 -1.44 43.35 -14.67
N VAL A 62 -0.13 43.54 -14.87
CA VAL A 62 0.87 42.47 -14.74
C VAL A 62 1.03 42.05 -13.28
N VAL A 63 1.11 43.00 -12.34
CA VAL A 63 1.20 42.71 -10.90
C VAL A 63 -0.06 41.99 -10.42
N ASP A 64 -1.25 42.46 -10.80
CA ASP A 64 -2.53 41.84 -10.47
C ASP A 64 -2.66 40.43 -11.09
N PHE A 65 -2.15 40.22 -12.30
CA PHE A 65 -2.09 38.88 -12.90
C PHE A 65 -1.20 37.93 -12.11
N PHE A 66 -0.02 38.39 -11.65
CA PHE A 66 0.88 37.59 -10.84
C PHE A 66 0.38 37.34 -9.41
N GLN A 67 -0.31 38.31 -8.80
CA GLN A 67 -0.94 38.14 -7.48
C GLN A 67 -2.14 37.21 -7.57
N ASN A 68 -3.04 37.40 -8.54
CA ASN A 68 -4.19 36.52 -8.76
C ASN A 68 -3.78 35.10 -9.10
N THR A 69 -2.68 34.88 -9.84
CA THR A 69 -2.19 33.52 -10.11
C THR A 69 -1.59 32.87 -8.87
N ARG A 70 -0.96 33.62 -7.96
CA ARG A 70 -0.49 33.08 -6.67
C ARG A 70 -1.64 32.74 -5.75
N GLU A 71 -2.62 33.62 -5.60
CA GLU A 71 -3.80 33.39 -4.78
C GLU A 71 -4.64 32.24 -5.33
N ARG A 72 -4.85 32.17 -6.64
CA ARG A 72 -5.50 31.00 -7.27
C ARG A 72 -4.71 29.72 -7.05
N ARG A 73 -3.38 29.74 -7.16
CA ARG A 73 -2.56 28.54 -6.88
C ARG A 73 -2.58 28.14 -5.41
N ALA A 74 -2.64 29.10 -4.49
CA ALA A 74 -2.75 28.85 -3.06
C ALA A 74 -4.12 28.29 -2.70
N LEU A 75 -5.20 28.89 -3.21
CA LEU A 75 -6.57 28.41 -3.04
C LEU A 75 -6.78 27.06 -3.72
N GLU A 76 -6.22 26.85 -4.91
CA GLU A 76 -6.20 25.55 -5.56
C GLU A 76 -5.36 24.54 -4.78
N ALA A 77 -4.23 24.91 -4.18
CA ALA A 77 -3.44 24.02 -3.35
C ALA A 77 -4.17 23.65 -2.04
N GLU A 78 -4.85 24.61 -1.42
CA GLU A 78 -5.72 24.37 -0.25
C GLU A 78 -6.91 23.48 -0.60
N ALA A 79 -7.59 23.75 -1.73
CA ALA A 79 -8.66 22.90 -2.23
C ALA A 79 -8.16 21.52 -2.72
N LYS A 80 -6.92 21.44 -3.23
CA LYS A 80 -6.24 20.19 -3.59
C LYS A 80 -5.96 19.32 -2.36
N ASN A 81 -5.54 19.93 -1.26
CA ASN A 81 -5.20 19.22 -0.03
C ASN A 81 -6.41 18.84 0.83
N LYS A 82 -7.59 19.46 0.63
CA LYS A 82 -8.76 19.25 1.51
C LYS A 82 -9.26 17.80 1.50
N THR A 83 -9.39 17.18 0.31
CA THR A 83 -9.84 15.79 0.19
C THR A 83 -8.77 14.81 0.70
N ALA A 84 -7.53 14.95 0.24
CA ALA A 84 -6.45 14.04 0.59
C ALA A 84 -6.05 14.08 2.07
N GLY A 85 -6.13 15.25 2.71
CA GLY A 85 -5.85 15.42 4.14
C GLY A 85 -6.83 14.67 5.05
N LEU A 86 -8.05 14.39 4.56
CA LEU A 86 -9.14 13.74 5.29
C LEU A 86 -9.22 12.22 5.05
N VAL A 87 -8.27 11.67 4.30
CA VAL A 87 -8.13 10.21 4.13
C VAL A 87 -7.03 9.71 5.04
N SER A 88 -7.34 8.71 5.85
CA SER A 88 -6.45 8.14 6.85
C SER A 88 -6.60 6.62 6.96
N ALA A 89 -5.55 5.98 7.46
CA ALA A 89 -5.58 4.59 7.89
C ALA A 89 -4.79 4.45 9.19
N TRP A 90 -5.28 3.61 10.10
CA TRP A 90 -4.60 3.32 11.37
C TRP A 90 -4.92 1.90 11.83
N VAL A 91 -4.15 1.40 12.80
CA VAL A 91 -4.40 0.11 13.44
C VAL A 91 -4.68 0.36 14.91
N GLU A 92 -5.75 -0.24 15.42
CA GLU A 92 -5.99 -0.32 16.86
C GLU A 92 -5.75 -1.73 17.32
N THR A 93 -5.05 -1.87 18.44
CA THR A 93 -4.82 -3.16 19.09
C THR A 93 -5.46 -3.16 20.46
N THR A 94 -6.33 -4.15 20.70
CA THR A 94 -6.94 -4.40 22.00
C THR A 94 -6.52 -5.77 22.53
N TYR A 95 -6.64 -5.95 23.84
CA TYR A 95 -6.38 -7.22 24.51
C TYR A 95 -7.66 -7.66 25.21
N GLU A 96 -8.15 -8.84 24.85
CA GLU A 96 -9.37 -9.40 25.43
C GLU A 96 -9.06 -10.74 26.12
N PRO A 97 -9.67 -11.05 27.29
CA PRO A 97 -9.43 -12.32 27.95
C PRO A 97 -9.79 -13.50 27.03
N ALA A 98 -8.87 -14.45 26.88
CA ALA A 98 -9.14 -15.68 26.15
C ALA A 98 -10.26 -16.47 26.87
N PRO A 99 -11.08 -17.26 26.17
CA PRO A 99 -12.15 -18.05 26.80
C PRO A 99 -11.67 -19.02 27.90
N SER A 100 -10.39 -19.41 27.88
CA SER A 100 -9.77 -20.21 28.92
C SER A 100 -9.52 -19.47 30.23
N GLY A 101 -9.59 -18.13 30.22
CA GLY A 101 -9.27 -17.25 31.35
C GLY A 101 -7.78 -17.16 31.70
N LYS A 102 -6.89 -17.83 30.96
CA LYS A 102 -5.47 -17.97 31.31
C LYS A 102 -4.55 -16.93 30.67
N ARG A 103 -5.01 -16.25 29.62
CA ARG A 103 -4.24 -15.25 28.86
C ARG A 103 -5.16 -14.22 28.21
N TYR A 104 -4.57 -13.19 27.61
CA TYR A 104 -5.26 -12.28 26.73
C TYR A 104 -4.98 -12.63 25.26
N ASP A 105 -6.03 -12.58 24.43
CA ASP A 105 -5.92 -12.58 22.98
C ASP A 105 -5.72 -11.13 22.52
N LYS A 106 -4.64 -10.88 21.78
CA LYS A 106 -4.40 -9.60 21.09
C LYS A 106 -5.24 -9.56 19.82
N ILE A 107 -6.03 -8.52 19.67
CA ILE A 107 -6.94 -8.30 18.55
C ILE A 107 -6.55 -6.99 17.89
N SER A 108 -6.24 -7.05 16.60
CA SER A 108 -5.81 -5.88 15.84
C SER A 108 -6.79 -5.63 14.70
N HIS A 109 -7.33 -4.40 14.67
CA HIS A 109 -8.21 -3.94 13.62
C HIS A 109 -7.54 -2.83 12.83
N LEU A 110 -7.59 -2.95 11.51
CA LEU A 110 -7.20 -1.88 10.62
C LEU A 110 -8.44 -1.08 10.24
N PHE A 111 -8.31 0.23 10.37
CA PHE A 111 -9.31 1.20 10.00
C PHE A 111 -8.84 2.01 8.79
N ILE A 112 -9.76 2.26 7.88
CA ILE A 112 -9.56 3.15 6.73
C ILE A 112 -10.73 4.12 6.72
N SER A 113 -10.44 5.41 6.80
CA SER A 113 -11.47 6.45 6.81
C SER A 113 -11.26 7.45 5.68
N ASN A 114 -12.37 7.84 5.08
CA ASN A 114 -12.46 9.02 4.23
C ASN A 114 -13.48 9.97 4.86
N GLU A 115 -12.99 11.02 5.52
CA GLU A 115 -13.83 12.05 6.14
C GLU A 115 -14.16 13.20 5.19
N SER A 116 -13.69 13.14 3.94
CA SER A 116 -14.00 14.15 2.93
C SER A 116 -15.43 14.01 2.40
N ASP A 117 -15.84 15.04 1.66
CA ASP A 117 -17.13 15.08 0.97
C ASP A 117 -17.11 14.40 -0.40
N GLU A 118 -15.95 13.85 -0.82
CA GLU A 118 -15.77 13.22 -2.13
C GLU A 118 -15.29 11.77 -1.98
N PRO A 119 -15.61 10.86 -2.93
CA PRO A 119 -15.04 9.52 -2.93
C PRO A 119 -13.54 9.55 -3.28
N VAL A 120 -12.80 8.53 -2.86
CA VAL A 120 -11.44 8.26 -3.36
C VAL A 120 -11.37 6.85 -3.94
N PHE A 121 -10.43 6.64 -4.85
CA PHE A 121 -10.33 5.45 -5.70
C PHE A 121 -8.97 4.78 -5.53
N ASP A 122 -8.87 3.53 -6.00
CA ASP A 122 -7.62 2.75 -6.01
C ASP A 122 -6.89 2.77 -4.65
N VAL A 123 -7.63 2.52 -3.58
CA VAL A 123 -7.11 2.63 -2.23
C VAL A 123 -6.30 1.38 -1.91
N SER A 124 -5.03 1.57 -1.56
CA SER A 124 -4.10 0.52 -1.17
C SER A 124 -3.57 0.82 0.23
N VAL A 125 -3.50 -0.20 1.08
CA VAL A 125 -3.02 -0.07 2.46
C VAL A 125 -2.03 -1.17 2.76
N ASP A 126 -0.94 -0.79 3.41
CA ASP A 126 0.04 -1.74 3.96
C ASP A 126 0.22 -1.53 5.45
N VAL A 127 0.48 -2.63 6.15
CA VAL A 127 0.84 -2.64 7.57
C VAL A 127 2.33 -2.90 7.72
N ALA A 128 2.95 -2.22 8.67
CA ALA A 128 4.32 -2.49 9.11
C ALA A 128 4.41 -2.70 10.62
N LEU A 129 5.46 -3.42 11.02
CA LEU A 129 5.85 -3.67 12.40
C LEU A 129 7.23 -3.06 12.67
N GLU A 130 7.54 -2.80 13.94
CA GLU A 130 8.87 -2.36 14.42
C GLU A 130 9.33 -0.97 13.92
N ASN A 131 10.41 -0.47 14.52
CA ASN A 131 11.14 0.74 14.07
C ASN A 131 12.62 0.35 13.94
N PRO A 132 13.22 0.30 12.73
CA PRO A 132 12.66 0.73 11.43
C PRO A 132 11.47 -0.12 10.96
N PHE A 133 10.58 0.50 10.17
CA PHE A 133 9.34 -0.13 9.71
C PHE A 133 9.62 -1.32 8.78
N ARG A 134 9.15 -2.50 9.20
CA ARG A 134 9.12 -3.74 8.44
C ARG A 134 7.72 -3.97 7.88
N GLN A 135 7.54 -3.78 6.57
CA GLN A 135 6.26 -4.04 5.92
C GLN A 135 5.90 -5.53 5.99
N VAL A 136 4.66 -5.84 6.39
CA VAL A 136 4.09 -7.19 6.44
C VAL A 136 2.92 -7.38 5.47
N GLY A 137 2.60 -6.32 4.71
CA GLY A 137 1.62 -6.32 3.63
C GLY A 137 0.22 -5.86 4.07
N PRO A 138 -0.80 -6.06 3.19
CA PRO A 138 -2.16 -5.62 3.42
C PRO A 138 -2.96 -6.53 4.37
N LEU A 139 -2.42 -7.72 4.68
CA LEU A 139 -3.04 -8.72 5.54
C LEU A 139 -4.45 -9.10 5.06
N SER A 140 -5.49 -8.68 5.78
CA SER A 140 -6.89 -8.97 5.45
C SER A 140 -7.54 -7.93 4.53
N VAL A 141 -6.84 -6.82 4.25
CA VAL A 141 -7.38 -5.73 3.44
C VAL A 141 -7.36 -6.13 1.95
N PRO A 142 -8.46 -5.95 1.20
CA PRO A 142 -8.45 -6.13 -0.25
C PRO A 142 -7.53 -5.11 -0.93
N VAL A 143 -6.74 -5.53 -1.92
CA VAL A 143 -5.87 -4.63 -2.68
C VAL A 143 -6.13 -4.78 -4.19
N PRO A 144 -6.51 -3.69 -4.89
CA PRO A 144 -6.95 -2.40 -4.33
C PRO A 144 -8.38 -2.48 -3.77
N ILE A 145 -8.73 -1.55 -2.88
CA ILE A 145 -10.13 -1.17 -2.63
C ILE A 145 -10.54 -0.22 -3.77
N PRO A 146 -11.49 -0.60 -4.66
CA PRO A 146 -11.77 0.19 -5.85
C PRO A 146 -12.30 1.60 -5.53
N THR A 147 -13.10 1.70 -4.46
CA THR A 147 -13.70 2.97 -4.04
C THR A 147 -13.90 2.99 -2.53
N LEU A 148 -13.47 4.08 -1.90
CA LEU A 148 -13.78 4.45 -0.54
C LEU A 148 -14.73 5.66 -0.56
N PRO A 149 -16.03 5.46 -0.28
CA PRO A 149 -17.04 6.52 -0.37
C PRO A 149 -16.78 7.67 0.61
N PRO A 150 -17.38 8.85 0.38
CA PRO A 150 -17.25 9.99 1.29
C PRO A 150 -17.88 9.67 2.64
N ARG A 151 -17.29 10.23 3.71
CA ARG A 151 -17.74 10.10 5.11
C ARG A 151 -17.97 8.64 5.53
N ARG A 152 -17.09 7.74 5.08
CA ARG A 152 -17.16 6.32 5.41
C ARG A 152 -15.85 5.83 6.01
N GLU A 153 -16.02 5.00 7.02
CA GLU A 153 -14.98 4.18 7.61
C GLU A 153 -15.18 2.72 7.21
N ARG A 154 -14.08 2.01 6.96
CA ARG A 154 -14.05 0.56 6.84
C ARG A 154 -13.13 -0.02 7.89
N LYS A 155 -13.56 -1.14 8.45
CA LYS A 155 -12.86 -1.89 9.49
C LYS A 155 -12.52 -3.29 8.99
N PHE A 156 -11.28 -3.71 9.16
CA PHE A 156 -10.79 -5.03 8.80
C PHE A 156 -10.11 -5.68 10.00
N ASP A 157 -10.47 -6.93 10.29
CA ASP A 157 -9.74 -7.73 11.30
C ASP A 157 -8.46 -8.28 10.67
N ILE A 158 -7.30 -7.80 11.14
CA ILE A 158 -5.97 -8.20 10.67
C ILE A 158 -5.26 -9.15 11.64
N SER A 159 -5.96 -9.57 12.70
CA SER A 159 -5.37 -10.34 13.81
C SER A 159 -4.75 -11.64 13.33
N SER A 160 -5.43 -12.39 12.44
CA SER A 160 -4.91 -13.64 11.88
C SER A 160 -3.63 -13.44 11.07
N GLY A 161 -3.58 -12.37 10.26
CA GLY A 161 -2.40 -12.07 9.45
C GLY A 161 -1.18 -11.69 10.29
N LEU A 162 -1.39 -11.07 11.44
CA LEU A 162 -0.30 -10.70 12.35
C LEU A 162 0.27 -11.88 13.16
N LEU A 163 -0.39 -13.05 13.19
CA LEU A 163 0.08 -14.19 14.00
C LEU A 163 1.43 -14.73 13.55
N ALA A 164 1.66 -14.73 12.24
CA ALA A 164 2.95 -15.12 11.67
C ALA A 164 4.09 -14.17 12.09
N HIS A 165 3.78 -13.02 12.69
CA HIS A 165 4.76 -12.01 13.06
C HIS A 165 4.79 -11.73 14.58
N ASP A 166 4.00 -12.47 15.36
CA ASP A 166 3.82 -12.21 16.80
C ASP A 166 4.77 -13.02 17.70
N SER A 167 5.65 -13.85 17.13
CA SER A 167 6.51 -14.75 17.90
C SER A 167 7.55 -13.99 18.75
N GLY A 168 7.38 -14.06 20.06
CA GLY A 168 8.37 -13.63 21.05
C GLY A 168 9.42 -14.69 21.39
N ASP A 169 9.76 -15.62 20.48
CA ASP A 169 10.66 -16.75 20.80
C ASP A 169 12.08 -16.34 21.17
N ASP A 170 12.50 -15.11 20.85
CA ASP A 170 13.84 -14.65 21.18
C ASP A 170 13.94 -14.00 22.56
N GLY A 171 12.83 -13.80 23.29
CA GLY A 171 12.83 -13.09 24.59
C GLY A 171 13.42 -11.67 24.53
N LYS A 172 13.72 -11.17 23.33
CA LYS A 172 14.44 -9.91 23.05
C LYS A 172 13.57 -8.85 22.38
N ASN A 173 12.44 -9.24 21.80
CA ASN A 173 11.49 -8.31 21.21
C ASN A 173 10.25 -8.26 22.09
N ILE A 174 10.35 -7.47 23.16
CA ILE A 174 9.16 -6.90 23.78
C ILE A 174 8.53 -6.04 22.68
N HIS A 175 7.44 -6.53 22.08
CA HIS A 175 6.64 -5.84 21.06
C HIS A 175 6.04 -4.55 21.66
N LEU A 176 6.86 -3.52 21.84
CA LEU A 176 6.46 -2.20 22.33
C LEU A 176 5.86 -1.33 21.24
N ASN A 177 5.98 -1.72 19.96
CA ASN A 177 5.49 -0.93 18.85
C ASN A 177 4.19 -1.51 18.31
N GLU A 178 3.13 -0.70 18.37
CA GLU A 178 1.87 -0.99 17.72
C GLU A 178 2.06 -1.06 16.19
N PRO A 179 1.32 -1.96 15.49
CA PRO A 179 1.36 -1.98 14.03
C PRO A 179 0.98 -0.61 13.46
N GLN A 180 1.63 -0.22 12.38
CA GLN A 180 1.41 1.07 11.73
C GLN A 180 0.90 0.86 10.32
N ALA A 181 -0.03 1.69 9.87
CA ALA A 181 -0.60 1.63 8.53
C ALA A 181 -0.08 2.77 7.67
N ARG A 182 0.19 2.48 6.40
CA ARG A 182 0.34 3.48 5.33
C ARG A 182 -0.77 3.30 4.33
N ILE A 183 -1.17 4.38 3.67
CA ILE A 183 -2.26 4.36 2.69
C ILE A 183 -1.88 5.14 1.43
N SER A 184 -2.17 4.55 0.28
CA SER A 184 -2.13 5.21 -1.03
C SER A 184 -3.54 5.23 -1.63
N PHE A 185 -3.88 6.30 -2.34
CA PHE A 185 -5.20 6.44 -2.98
C PHE A 185 -5.17 7.49 -4.09
N THR A 186 -6.15 7.43 -4.98
CA THR A 186 -6.37 8.39 -6.05
C THR A 186 -7.58 9.27 -5.74
N ASP A 187 -7.40 10.58 -5.75
CA ASP A 187 -8.50 11.53 -5.53
C ASP A 187 -9.41 11.66 -6.78
N PRO A 188 -10.58 12.33 -6.69
CA PRO A 188 -11.47 12.52 -7.85
C PRO A 188 -10.87 13.23 -9.05
N ARG A 189 -9.71 13.88 -8.87
CA ARG A 189 -9.00 14.65 -9.90
C ARG A 189 -7.90 13.80 -10.55
N GLY A 190 -7.78 12.52 -10.18
CA GLY A 190 -6.78 11.60 -10.72
C GLY A 190 -5.41 11.77 -10.09
N ILE A 191 -5.29 12.48 -8.97
CA ILE A 191 -4.00 12.65 -8.28
C ILE A 191 -3.79 11.49 -7.31
N ARG A 192 -2.67 10.79 -7.45
CA ARG A 192 -2.25 9.73 -6.51
C ARG A 192 -1.55 10.36 -5.29
N TRP A 193 -2.06 10.01 -4.13
CA TRP A 193 -1.59 10.45 -2.83
C TRP A 193 -1.06 9.26 -2.04
N HIS A 194 -0.05 9.51 -1.22
CA HIS A 194 0.54 8.54 -0.32
C HIS A 194 0.71 9.15 1.07
N ARG A 195 0.19 8.48 2.09
CA ARG A 195 0.46 8.79 3.50
C ARG A 195 1.31 7.66 4.09
N ASN A 196 2.55 7.99 4.47
CA ASN A 196 3.52 7.01 4.97
C ASN A 196 3.22 6.56 6.42
N TYR A 197 4.00 5.60 6.94
CA TYR A 197 3.86 5.09 8.31
C TYR A 197 4.06 6.13 9.42
N SER A 198 4.64 7.29 9.11
CA SER A 198 4.76 8.42 10.05
C SER A 198 3.61 9.43 9.92
N GLY A 199 2.60 9.13 9.09
CA GLY A 199 1.43 9.98 8.87
C GLY A 199 1.66 11.16 7.92
N VAL A 200 2.85 11.27 7.31
CA VAL A 200 3.17 12.35 6.37
C VAL A 200 2.51 12.08 5.02
N LEU A 201 1.71 13.04 4.55
CA LEU A 201 1.04 13.00 3.27
C LEU A 201 1.92 13.63 2.18
N SER A 202 2.07 12.92 1.06
CA SER A 202 2.80 13.37 -0.12
C SER A 202 2.07 12.97 -1.40
N GLN A 203 2.21 13.76 -2.44
CA GLN A 203 1.78 13.38 -3.79
C GLN A 203 2.78 12.38 -4.38
N ASP A 204 2.29 11.29 -4.96
CA ASP A 204 3.14 10.33 -5.64
C ASP A 204 3.58 10.88 -7.00
N SER A 205 4.87 10.77 -7.31
CA SER A 205 5.45 11.28 -8.55
C SER A 205 5.52 10.24 -9.68
N GLY A 206 5.00 9.02 -9.46
CA GLY A 206 4.93 7.96 -10.48
C GLY A 206 6.30 7.38 -10.86
N LYS A 207 7.16 7.08 -9.88
CA LYS A 207 8.46 6.47 -10.18
C LYS A 207 8.32 5.00 -10.58
N LEU A 208 8.93 4.64 -11.71
CA LEU A 208 9.07 3.25 -12.16
C LEU A 208 9.83 2.41 -11.10
N VAL A 209 9.28 1.26 -10.73
CA VAL A 209 9.88 0.31 -9.79
C VAL A 209 10.63 -0.77 -10.56
N ASP A 210 11.90 -1.01 -10.21
CA ASP A 210 12.65 -2.17 -10.69
C ASP A 210 12.13 -3.43 -10.00
N THR A 211 11.43 -4.28 -10.77
CA THR A 211 10.77 -5.50 -10.27
C THR A 211 11.78 -6.47 -9.65
N SER A 212 13.01 -6.54 -10.17
CA SER A 212 14.05 -7.42 -9.65
C SER A 212 14.56 -7.02 -8.24
N GLN A 213 14.50 -5.73 -7.91
CA GLN A 213 14.90 -5.21 -6.61
C GLN A 213 13.77 -5.19 -5.59
N ALA A 214 12.52 -5.00 -6.04
CA ALA A 214 11.34 -5.01 -5.17
C ALA A 214 11.12 -6.38 -4.51
N PHE A 215 11.27 -7.48 -5.26
CA PHE A 215 11.09 -8.83 -4.70
C PHE A 215 12.29 -9.31 -3.86
N SER A 216 13.50 -8.83 -4.09
CA SER A 216 14.71 -9.38 -3.45
C SER A 216 15.06 -8.78 -2.08
N LYS A 217 14.67 -7.52 -1.80
CA LYS A 217 15.00 -6.85 -0.52
C LYS A 217 13.95 -7.04 0.57
N GLU A 218 12.66 -7.08 0.25
CA GLU A 218 11.59 -7.09 1.25
C GLU A 218 11.10 -8.49 1.63
N MET A 219 11.38 -9.50 0.79
CA MET A 219 10.85 -10.85 0.93
C MET A 219 11.20 -11.55 2.26
N PRO A 220 12.46 -11.59 2.73
CA PRO A 220 12.82 -12.38 3.91
C PRO A 220 12.12 -11.89 5.18
N GLU A 221 11.88 -10.59 5.28
CA GLU A 221 11.28 -9.97 6.47
C GLU A 221 9.75 -10.07 6.48
N GLN A 222 9.13 -10.23 5.30
CA GLN A 222 7.68 -10.42 5.10
C GLN A 222 7.19 -11.85 5.36
N ILE A 223 8.09 -12.84 5.41
CA ILE A 223 7.68 -14.25 5.57
C ILE A 223 7.12 -14.50 6.97
N GLY A 224 7.59 -13.81 8.01
CA GLY A 224 7.24 -14.12 9.40
C GLY A 224 7.89 -15.42 9.90
N VAL A 225 7.36 -16.02 10.96
CA VAL A 225 7.94 -17.23 11.54
C VAL A 225 7.74 -18.48 10.72
N SER A 226 8.76 -19.33 10.75
CA SER A 226 8.71 -20.70 10.24
C SER A 226 7.85 -21.58 11.14
N SER A 227 6.54 -21.61 10.90
CA SER A 227 5.57 -22.38 11.69
C SER A 227 4.30 -22.67 10.89
N PHE A 228 3.57 -23.74 11.24
CA PHE A 228 2.27 -24.06 10.63
C PHE A 228 1.19 -23.00 10.90
N ILE A 229 1.41 -22.04 11.80
CA ILE A 229 0.52 -20.87 11.99
C ILE A 229 0.72 -19.79 10.92
N ASN A 230 1.72 -19.96 10.05
CA ASN A 230 2.03 -19.08 8.95
C ASN A 230 1.79 -19.82 7.62
N PRO A 231 0.77 -19.42 6.83
CA PRO A 231 0.46 -20.11 5.58
C PRO A 231 1.59 -19.98 4.55
N MET A 232 2.40 -18.91 4.61
CA MET A 232 3.59 -18.76 3.78
C MET A 232 4.62 -19.87 4.06
N SER A 233 4.80 -20.23 5.32
CA SER A 233 5.70 -21.33 5.69
C SER A 233 5.21 -22.68 5.16
N VAL A 234 3.89 -22.89 5.18
CA VAL A 234 3.27 -24.10 4.60
C VAL A 234 3.45 -24.12 3.08
N THR A 235 3.30 -22.98 2.40
CA THR A 235 3.59 -22.85 0.97
C THR A 235 5.06 -23.14 0.65
N LEU A 236 6.01 -22.57 1.39
CA LEU A 236 7.44 -22.82 1.18
C LEU A 236 7.79 -24.29 1.39
N LEU A 237 7.19 -24.96 2.39
CA LEU A 237 7.35 -26.39 2.60
C LEU A 237 6.77 -27.21 1.43
N LEU A 238 5.58 -26.83 0.93
CA LEU A 238 4.97 -27.44 -0.26
C LEU A 238 5.89 -27.35 -1.48
N LEU A 239 6.45 -26.15 -1.74
CA LEU A 239 7.37 -25.90 -2.85
C LEU A 239 8.70 -26.65 -2.66
N SER A 240 9.20 -26.75 -1.43
CA SER A 240 10.39 -27.55 -1.12
C SER A 240 10.19 -29.03 -1.44
N VAL A 241 9.02 -29.59 -1.09
CA VAL A 241 8.64 -30.97 -1.44
C VAL A 241 8.53 -31.13 -2.96
N ALA A 242 7.91 -30.17 -3.65
CA ALA A 242 7.76 -30.14 -5.11
C ALA A 242 9.09 -30.05 -5.87
N GLY A 243 10.04 -29.28 -5.35
CA GLY A 243 11.36 -29.06 -5.95
C GLY A 243 12.31 -30.27 -5.89
N SER A 244 12.03 -31.25 -5.02
CA SER A 244 12.81 -32.49 -4.94
C SER A 244 12.63 -33.34 -6.19
N THR A 245 13.71 -33.97 -6.67
CA THR A 245 13.69 -34.94 -7.77
C THR A 245 12.72 -36.10 -7.51
N SER A 246 12.59 -36.49 -6.24
CA SER A 246 11.60 -37.45 -5.74
C SER A 246 10.77 -36.78 -4.63
N PRO A 247 9.58 -36.25 -4.94
CA PRO A 247 8.73 -35.57 -3.95
C PRO A 247 8.32 -36.50 -2.81
N ASP A 248 8.51 -36.04 -1.56
CA ASP A 248 8.04 -36.75 -0.37
C ASP A 248 6.52 -36.59 -0.22
N ILE A 249 5.79 -37.57 -0.78
CA ILE A 249 4.32 -37.61 -0.73
C ILE A 249 3.79 -37.77 0.70
N GLY A 250 4.55 -38.39 1.60
CA GLY A 250 4.17 -38.50 3.00
C GLY A 250 4.12 -37.12 3.68
N THR A 251 5.09 -36.25 3.39
CA THR A 251 5.06 -34.86 3.85
C THR A 251 3.99 -34.05 3.12
N PHE A 252 3.86 -34.19 1.80
CA PHE A 252 2.83 -33.49 1.01
C PHE A 252 1.42 -33.73 1.57
N LYS A 253 1.07 -35.00 1.86
CA LYS A 253 -0.23 -35.37 2.43
C LYS A 253 -0.52 -34.73 3.79
N LYS A 254 0.50 -34.51 4.62
CA LYS A 254 0.33 -33.86 5.93
C LYS A 254 -0.01 -32.37 5.81
N LEU A 255 0.25 -31.76 4.66
CA LEU A 255 -0.07 -30.35 4.38
C LEU A 255 -1.49 -30.19 3.82
N LEU A 256 -2.18 -31.27 3.45
CA LEU A 256 -3.52 -31.23 2.90
C LEU A 256 -4.56 -31.17 4.01
N ASP A 257 -5.62 -30.38 3.81
CA ASP A 257 -6.75 -30.36 4.72
C ASP A 257 -7.56 -31.66 4.60
N PRO A 258 -7.68 -32.48 5.65
CA PRO A 258 -8.40 -33.75 5.58
C PRO A 258 -9.90 -33.59 5.31
N ASN A 259 -10.44 -32.40 5.60
CA ASN A 259 -11.84 -32.06 5.40
C ASN A 259 -12.13 -31.50 3.99
N ALA A 260 -11.12 -31.23 3.17
CA ALA A 260 -11.34 -30.81 1.80
C ALA A 260 -11.81 -32.00 0.96
N THR A 261 -12.97 -31.84 0.31
CA THR A 261 -13.50 -32.83 -0.64
C THR A 261 -12.50 -33.08 -1.76
N GLY A 262 -12.11 -34.34 -1.92
CA GLY A 262 -11.23 -34.78 -3.00
C GLY A 262 -9.92 -35.37 -2.49
N TRP A 263 -9.27 -34.77 -1.48
CA TRP A 263 -7.92 -35.18 -1.06
C TRP A 263 -7.82 -36.64 -0.63
N ASN A 264 -8.83 -37.14 0.08
CA ASN A 264 -8.87 -38.53 0.56
C ASN A 264 -8.91 -39.58 -0.56
N ASN A 265 -9.27 -39.19 -1.79
CA ASN A 265 -9.38 -40.07 -2.95
C ASN A 265 -8.26 -39.86 -3.98
N VAL A 266 -7.33 -38.92 -3.75
CA VAL A 266 -6.23 -38.66 -4.68
C VAL A 266 -5.14 -39.71 -4.50
N SER A 267 -4.76 -40.37 -5.59
CA SER A 267 -3.67 -41.35 -5.60
C SER A 267 -2.31 -40.67 -5.37
N ASP A 268 -1.35 -41.41 -4.84
CA ASP A 268 0.03 -40.93 -4.65
C ASP A 268 0.65 -40.47 -5.96
N GLU A 269 0.31 -41.12 -7.08
CA GLU A 269 0.77 -40.72 -8.40
C GLU A 269 0.24 -39.36 -8.80
N ARG A 270 -1.06 -39.11 -8.58
CA ARG A 270 -1.65 -37.81 -8.87
C ARG A 270 -1.09 -36.71 -7.97
N LEU A 271 -0.76 -37.02 -6.70
CA LEU A 271 -0.07 -36.08 -5.82
C LEU A 271 1.36 -35.78 -6.30
N ARG A 272 2.08 -36.77 -6.85
CA ARG A 272 3.37 -36.52 -7.51
C ARG A 272 3.22 -35.60 -8.71
N GLU A 273 2.24 -35.84 -9.57
CA GLU A 273 1.97 -34.96 -10.72
C GLU A 273 1.68 -33.53 -10.29
N LEU A 274 0.86 -33.33 -9.25
CA LEU A 274 0.58 -32.02 -8.68
C LEU A 274 1.84 -31.36 -8.12
N ALA A 275 2.65 -32.09 -7.35
CA ALA A 275 3.92 -31.59 -6.84
C ALA A 275 4.88 -31.21 -7.98
N VAL A 276 4.96 -32.00 -9.05
CA VAL A 276 5.76 -31.68 -10.23
C VAL A 276 5.22 -30.44 -10.95
N SER A 277 3.90 -30.25 -11.04
CA SER A 277 3.29 -29.08 -11.68
C SER A 277 3.60 -27.76 -10.96
N LEU A 278 3.95 -27.83 -9.67
CA LEU A 278 4.40 -26.68 -8.87
C LEU A 278 5.87 -26.32 -9.10
N ARG A 279 6.65 -27.15 -9.79
CA ARG A 279 8.06 -26.85 -10.08
C ARG A 279 8.17 -25.63 -10.98
N GLY A 280 9.07 -24.71 -10.62
CA GLY A 280 9.32 -23.49 -11.37
C GLY A 280 8.50 -22.29 -10.90
N TYR A 281 7.42 -22.50 -10.13
CA TYR A 281 6.75 -21.40 -9.46
C TYR A 281 7.59 -20.86 -8.29
N SER A 282 7.56 -19.54 -8.10
CA SER A 282 8.12 -18.86 -6.94
C SER A 282 7.01 -18.27 -6.08
N VAL A 283 7.36 -17.85 -4.86
CA VAL A 283 6.45 -17.06 -4.02
C VAL A 283 6.82 -15.58 -4.17
N PRO A 284 6.04 -14.81 -4.96
CA PRO A 284 6.28 -13.39 -5.18
C PRO A 284 5.71 -12.48 -4.09
N ALA A 285 4.70 -12.95 -3.34
CA ALA A 285 3.77 -12.02 -2.71
C ALA A 285 3.22 -12.49 -1.36
N HIS A 286 2.77 -11.48 -0.62
CA HIS A 286 2.04 -11.53 0.64
C HIS A 286 0.82 -12.46 0.60
N VAL A 287 0.48 -12.96 1.78
CA VAL A 287 -0.72 -13.79 2.00
C VAL A 287 -1.95 -12.90 2.02
N TRP A 288 -3.00 -13.28 1.30
CA TRP A 288 -4.28 -12.59 1.34
C TRP A 288 -5.27 -13.28 2.29
N TYR A 289 -5.68 -12.58 3.36
CA TYR A 289 -6.59 -13.11 4.37
C TYR A 289 -8.03 -12.58 4.17
N ARG A 290 -8.83 -13.20 3.30
CA ARG A 290 -10.21 -12.71 3.04
C ARG A 290 -11.11 -12.80 4.27
N THR A 291 -10.87 -13.78 5.12
CA THR A 291 -11.59 -14.03 6.37
C THR A 291 -10.59 -14.62 7.38
N PRO A 292 -10.80 -14.51 8.70
CA PRO A 292 -9.80 -14.93 9.69
C PRO A 292 -9.24 -16.34 9.51
N ARG A 293 -10.00 -17.28 8.92
CA ARG A 293 -9.63 -18.70 8.78
C ARG A 293 -9.34 -19.18 7.36
N VAL A 294 -9.36 -18.29 6.38
CA VAL A 294 -9.07 -18.62 4.98
C VAL A 294 -8.02 -17.66 4.47
N ALA A 295 -6.94 -18.23 3.92
CA ALA A 295 -5.83 -17.49 3.36
C ALA A 295 -5.60 -17.93 1.92
N TYR A 296 -5.20 -16.99 1.08
CA TYR A 296 -4.81 -17.26 -0.31
C TYR A 296 -3.36 -16.88 -0.51
N VAL A 297 -2.61 -17.77 -1.17
CA VAL A 297 -1.23 -17.49 -1.57
C VAL A 297 -1.14 -17.60 -3.08
N ARG A 298 -0.64 -16.55 -3.73
CA ARG A 298 -0.36 -16.54 -5.16
C ARG A 298 1.06 -17.01 -5.38
N LEU A 299 1.20 -17.97 -6.28
CA LEU A 299 2.48 -18.38 -6.84
C LEU A 299 2.62 -17.76 -8.22
N ILE A 300 3.79 -17.22 -8.55
CA ILE A 300 4.08 -16.65 -9.87
C ILE A 300 5.05 -17.55 -10.60
N ASP A 301 4.84 -17.72 -11.90
CA ASP A 301 5.83 -18.27 -12.81
C ASP A 301 6.85 -17.18 -13.17
N PRO A 302 8.10 -17.22 -12.65
CA PRO A 302 9.09 -16.17 -12.85
C PRO A 302 9.44 -15.97 -14.32
N SER A 303 9.25 -17.00 -15.16
CA SER A 303 9.54 -16.91 -16.60
C SER A 303 8.59 -15.97 -17.35
N THR A 304 7.47 -15.60 -16.72
CA THR A 304 6.46 -14.69 -17.29
C THR A 304 6.59 -13.25 -16.78
N LEU A 305 7.53 -12.96 -15.89
CA LEU A 305 7.75 -11.61 -15.36
C LEU A 305 8.54 -10.76 -16.36
N PRO A 306 8.08 -9.54 -16.69
CA PRO A 306 8.89 -8.59 -17.46
C PRO A 306 10.02 -8.02 -16.60
N GLU A 307 11.14 -7.67 -17.25
CA GLU A 307 12.31 -7.08 -16.58
C GLU A 307 12.02 -5.70 -15.95
N LYS A 308 11.00 -4.99 -16.43
CA LYS A 308 10.55 -3.69 -15.90
C LYS A 308 9.02 -3.59 -15.94
N MET A 309 8.43 -3.00 -14.91
CA MET A 309 7.00 -2.66 -14.87
C MET A 309 6.80 -1.18 -14.55
N SER A 310 5.84 -0.57 -15.25
CA SER A 310 5.15 0.60 -14.74
C SER A 310 4.14 0.15 -13.68
N GLU A 311 3.89 0.94 -12.64
CA GLU A 311 2.80 0.66 -11.69
C GLU A 311 1.42 0.67 -12.38
N ASP A 312 1.31 1.36 -13.52
CA ASP A 312 0.05 1.57 -14.25
C ASP A 312 -0.24 0.51 -15.34
N ASP A 313 0.78 -0.24 -15.79
CA ASP A 313 0.61 -1.22 -16.86
C ASP A 313 0.40 -2.63 -16.28
N GLY A 314 -0.85 -3.06 -16.24
CA GLY A 314 -1.21 -4.43 -15.86
C GLY A 314 -0.66 -5.45 -16.86
N VAL A 315 0.46 -6.07 -16.54
CA VAL A 315 1.01 -7.16 -17.36
C VAL A 315 0.37 -8.49 -16.94
N PRO A 316 -0.13 -9.30 -17.88
CA PRO A 316 -0.65 -10.62 -17.57
C PRO A 316 0.49 -11.54 -17.12
N ILE A 317 0.54 -11.81 -15.82
CA ILE A 317 1.47 -12.78 -15.22
C ILE A 317 0.73 -14.09 -15.01
N LYS A 318 1.38 -15.22 -15.32
CA LYS A 318 0.83 -16.53 -15.01
C LYS A 318 0.91 -16.77 -13.50
N VAL A 319 -0.26 -16.95 -12.88
CA VAL A 319 -0.39 -17.17 -11.44
C VAL A 319 -1.09 -18.50 -11.16
N GLU A 320 -0.59 -19.21 -10.16
CA GLU A 320 -1.30 -20.33 -9.53
C GLU A 320 -1.76 -19.87 -8.14
N LEU A 321 -3.03 -20.06 -7.81
CA LEU A 321 -3.56 -19.67 -6.50
C LEU A 321 -3.66 -20.90 -5.61
N LEU A 322 -3.25 -20.78 -4.35
CA LEU A 322 -3.44 -21.80 -3.34
C LEU A 322 -4.44 -21.27 -2.30
N THR A 323 -5.47 -22.06 -1.98
CA THR A 323 -6.39 -21.76 -0.89
C THR A 323 -6.00 -22.57 0.35
N PHE A 324 -5.82 -21.88 1.47
CA PHE A 324 -5.49 -22.45 2.76
C PHE A 324 -6.61 -22.25 3.77
N VAL A 325 -6.79 -23.22 4.65
CA VAL A 325 -7.71 -23.14 5.79
C VAL A 325 -6.95 -23.36 7.09
N PHE A 326 -7.35 -22.63 8.13
CA PHE A 326 -6.76 -22.82 9.45
C PHE A 326 -7.57 -23.82 10.28
N ARG A 327 -6.90 -24.90 10.72
CA ARG A 327 -7.42 -25.93 11.63
C ARG A 327 -6.75 -25.82 12.99
N LYS A 328 -7.55 -25.92 14.05
CA LYS A 328 -7.13 -25.64 15.44
C LYS A 328 -5.95 -26.49 15.92
N SER A 329 -5.90 -27.76 15.52
CA SER A 329 -4.90 -28.73 15.99
C SER A 329 -3.62 -28.75 15.16
N THR A 330 -3.66 -28.25 13.93
CA THR A 330 -2.59 -28.46 12.93
C THR A 330 -2.07 -27.17 12.31
N GLY A 331 -2.78 -26.05 12.45
CA GLY A 331 -2.43 -24.79 11.78
C GLY A 331 -3.05 -24.68 10.39
N TRP A 332 -2.39 -23.97 9.49
CA TRP A 332 -2.80 -23.82 8.09
C TRP A 332 -2.55 -25.10 7.30
N LEU A 333 -3.55 -25.50 6.52
CA LEU A 333 -3.52 -26.64 5.62
C LEU A 333 -4.02 -26.23 4.24
N LEU A 334 -3.47 -26.83 3.18
CA LEU A 334 -3.90 -26.63 1.81
C LEU A 334 -5.28 -27.24 1.60
N PHE A 335 -6.26 -26.38 1.32
CA PHE A 335 -7.63 -26.79 1.05
C PHE A 335 -7.81 -27.15 -0.43
N SER A 336 -7.31 -26.32 -1.33
CA SER A 336 -7.46 -26.52 -2.77
C SER A 336 -6.39 -25.77 -3.58
N PHE A 337 -6.19 -26.22 -4.81
CA PHE A 337 -5.58 -25.40 -5.86
C PHE A 337 -6.67 -24.55 -6.51
N GLY A 338 -6.32 -23.33 -6.88
CA GLY A 338 -7.24 -22.31 -7.36
C GLY A 338 -7.95 -21.55 -6.24
N TYR A 339 -8.91 -20.71 -6.65
CA TYR A 339 -9.75 -19.93 -5.74
C TYR A 339 -10.92 -20.79 -5.25
N THR A 340 -11.00 -20.99 -3.94
CA THR A 340 -12.24 -21.45 -3.29
C THR A 340 -12.86 -20.31 -2.48
N PRO A 341 -14.10 -19.92 -2.77
CA PRO A 341 -14.80 -18.90 -1.99
C PRO A 341 -14.94 -19.33 -0.51
N PRO A 342 -14.76 -18.41 0.46
CA PRO A 342 -14.87 -18.75 1.88
C PRO A 342 -16.23 -19.34 2.27
N GLU A 343 -17.31 -18.94 1.60
CA GLU A 343 -18.67 -19.43 1.81
C GLU A 343 -18.88 -20.90 1.42
N TRP A 344 -17.92 -21.50 0.70
CA TRP A 344 -17.96 -22.93 0.32
C TRP A 344 -17.11 -23.81 1.25
N ILE A 345 -16.46 -23.21 2.24
CA ILE A 345 -15.55 -23.92 3.15
C ILE A 345 -16.28 -24.20 4.46
N GLU A 346 -16.46 -25.49 4.74
CA GLU A 346 -17.09 -25.94 5.98
C GLU A 346 -16.08 -26.00 7.14
N PHE A 347 -16.55 -25.55 8.29
CA PHE A 347 -15.80 -25.56 9.55
C PHE A 347 -16.63 -26.27 10.61
N ASP A 348 -15.96 -27.07 11.44
CA ASP A 348 -16.63 -27.71 12.56
C ASP A 348 -17.18 -26.64 13.52
N PRO A 349 -18.39 -26.80 14.08
CA PRO A 349 -19.00 -25.81 14.97
C PRO A 349 -18.11 -25.44 16.17
N ASP A 350 -17.38 -26.42 16.72
CA ASP A 350 -16.42 -26.25 17.81
C ASP A 350 -15.17 -25.42 17.43
N GLU A 351 -14.96 -25.21 16.13
CA GLU A 351 -13.93 -24.33 15.56
C GLU A 351 -14.48 -22.95 15.14
N THR A 352 -15.79 -22.71 15.23
CA THR A 352 -16.42 -21.44 14.81
C THR A 352 -16.69 -20.47 15.97
N THR A 353 -16.74 -20.97 17.21
CA THR A 353 -17.22 -20.21 18.39
C THR A 353 -16.13 -19.48 19.17
N SER A 354 -14.85 -19.66 18.84
CA SER A 354 -13.71 -19.09 19.56
C SER A 354 -12.77 -18.32 18.62
N ARG A 355 -12.02 -17.35 19.16
CA ARG A 355 -11.13 -16.48 18.36
C ARG A 355 -9.85 -17.19 17.94
N PHE A 356 -9.23 -16.77 16.84
CA PHE A 356 -8.10 -17.46 16.23
C PHE A 356 -6.93 -17.78 17.19
N ARG A 357 -6.59 -16.85 18.11
CA ARG A 357 -5.53 -17.05 19.12
C ARG A 357 -5.90 -18.05 20.20
N SER A 358 -7.12 -18.01 20.75
CA SER A 358 -7.60 -18.99 21.73
C SER A 358 -7.44 -20.46 21.30
N TYR A 359 -7.31 -20.73 20.00
CA TYR A 359 -7.13 -22.06 19.44
C TYR A 359 -5.72 -22.65 19.58
N LEU A 360 -4.67 -21.83 19.64
CA LEU A 360 -3.29 -22.30 19.73
C LEU A 360 -3.00 -23.08 21.04
N ASP A 361 -3.78 -22.86 22.10
CA ASP A 361 -3.59 -23.54 23.40
C ASP A 361 -4.24 -24.92 23.49
N ALA A 362 -5.35 -25.14 22.79
CA ALA A 362 -6.11 -26.38 22.92
C ALA A 362 -5.43 -27.58 22.22
N GLY A 363 -4.59 -27.31 21.20
CA GLY A 363 -3.74 -28.31 20.55
C GLY A 363 -2.62 -28.83 21.46
N ALA A 364 -2.15 -28.03 22.43
CA ALA A 364 -1.06 -28.41 23.33
C ALA A 364 -1.49 -29.37 24.46
N THR A 365 -2.79 -29.48 24.75
CA THR A 365 -3.28 -30.25 25.92
C THR A 365 -3.57 -31.73 25.69
N LYS A 366 -3.39 -32.30 24.49
CA LYS A 366 -3.59 -33.75 24.26
C LYS A 366 -2.27 -34.53 24.13
N LYS A 367 -1.57 -34.70 25.26
CA LYS A 367 -0.95 -35.96 25.76
C LYS A 367 0.11 -35.67 26.82
N GLN A 368 -0.18 -36.02 28.07
CA GLN A 368 0.76 -36.84 28.85
C GLN A 368 -0.02 -37.98 29.54
N PRO A 369 0.35 -39.25 29.30
CA PRO A 369 -0.21 -40.36 30.03
C PRO A 369 0.32 -40.33 31.47
N ASN A 370 -0.62 -40.44 32.42
CA ASN A 370 -0.48 -40.99 33.76
C ASN A 370 0.98 -41.26 34.20
N ARG A 371 1.66 -40.25 34.77
CA ARG A 371 2.85 -40.53 35.58
C ARG A 371 2.39 -41.02 36.95
N LYS A 372 2.49 -42.34 37.12
CA LYS A 372 2.44 -43.03 38.40
C LYS A 372 3.20 -42.24 39.47
N ARG A 373 2.53 -41.99 40.59
CA ARG A 373 3.17 -41.69 41.87
C ARG A 373 4.28 -42.71 42.12
N TRP A 374 5.49 -42.21 42.31
CA TRP A 374 6.52 -42.93 43.05
C TRP A 374 6.85 -42.11 44.29
N ARG A 375 6.47 -42.73 45.42
CA ARG A 375 6.78 -42.50 46.84
C ARG A 375 7.03 -41.08 47.33
#